data_AF-A0A392RH70-F1
#
_entry.id   AF-A0A392RH70-F1
#
_cell.length_a   1.000
_cell.length_b   1.000
_cell.length_c   1.000
_cell.angle_alpha   90.00
_cell.angle_beta   90.00
_cell.angle_gamma   90.00
#
_symmetry.space_group_name_H-M   'P 1'
#
loop_
_entity.id
_entity.type
_entity.pdbx_description
1 polymer ?
#
loop_
_entity_poly.entity_id
_entity_poly.type
_entity_poly.pdbx_seq_one_letter_code
_entity_poly.pdbx_strand_id
1 'polypeptide(L)'
;MKKLKVALRKWNKEVYGDVDSKIGTLTDEIEFLELKGEREVLSEVELLERKEKFNLLWHLLKSKDRLEFQKSRSRWLREGDANSGFFHACVKSRRRSNFLVALK
;
A
#
# COMPACT_ATOMS: atom_id res chain seq x y z
N MET A 1 -26.37 10.27 -5.55
CA MET A 1 -24.92 9.95 -5.52
C MET A 1 -24.37 9.41 -4.19
N LYS A 2 -24.88 9.79 -2.99
CA LYS A 2 -24.30 9.33 -1.70
C LYS A 2 -24.38 7.81 -1.45
N LYS A 3 -25.49 7.16 -1.81
CA LYS A 3 -25.68 5.71 -1.62
C LYS A 3 -24.69 4.85 -2.43
N LEU A 4 -24.43 5.22 -3.68
CA LEU A 4 -23.48 4.52 -4.56
C LEU A 4 -22.04 4.58 -4.03
N LYS A 5 -21.63 5.74 -3.48
CA LYS A 5 -20.30 5.92 -2.89
C LYS A 5 -20.08 5.06 -1.64
N VAL A 6 -21.13 4.90 -0.82
CA VAL A 6 -21.07 4.02 0.37
C VAL A 6 -21.00 2.56 -0.05
N ALA A 7 -21.81 2.14 -1.03
CA ALA A 7 -21.77 0.80 -1.58
C ALA A 7 -20.40 0.47 -2.19
N LEU A 8 -19.80 1.39 -2.95
CA LEU A 8 -18.45 1.24 -3.51
C LEU A 8 -17.36 1.17 -2.44
N ARG A 9 -17.47 1.94 -1.35
CA ARG A 9 -16.53 1.83 -0.22
C ARG A 9 -16.66 0.50 0.51
N LYS A 10 -17.88 0.04 0.71
CA LYS A 10 -18.16 -1.26 1.32
C LYS A 10 -17.61 -2.38 0.44
N TRP A 11 -17.93 -2.38 -0.85
CA TRP A 11 -17.40 -3.32 -1.84
C TRP A 11 -15.87 -3.27 -1.91
N ASN A 12 -15.27 -2.09 -1.91
CA ASN A 12 -13.81 -1.98 -1.89
C ASN A 12 -13.22 -2.55 -0.60
N LYS A 13 -13.83 -2.32 0.56
CA LYS A 13 -13.38 -2.93 1.82
C LYS A 13 -13.57 -4.46 1.83
N GLU A 14 -14.67 -4.96 1.27
CA GLU A 14 -14.97 -6.39 1.21
C GLU A 14 -14.09 -7.12 0.19
N VAL A 15 -13.69 -6.47 -0.90
CA VAL A 15 -12.92 -7.08 -2.00
C VAL A 15 -11.43 -6.74 -1.96
N TYR A 16 -11.06 -5.49 -1.67
CA TYR A 16 -9.67 -5.04 -1.56
C TYR A 16 -9.17 -4.95 -0.12
N GLY A 17 -10.04 -4.69 0.85
CA GLY A 17 -9.66 -4.83 2.27
C GLY A 17 -9.27 -6.27 2.60
N ASP A 18 -9.82 -7.25 1.87
CA ASP A 18 -9.35 -8.63 1.89
C ASP A 18 -7.87 -8.76 1.48
N VAL A 19 -7.39 -7.99 0.50
CA VAL A 19 -5.98 -8.04 0.07
C VAL A 19 -5.04 -7.58 1.16
N ASP A 20 -5.36 -6.47 1.85
CA ASP A 20 -4.55 -5.97 2.96
C ASP A 20 -4.57 -6.93 4.15
N SER A 21 -5.74 -7.47 4.50
CA SER A 21 -5.88 -8.50 5.54
C SER A 21 -5.11 -9.77 5.17
N LYS A 22 -5.19 -10.23 3.92
CA LYS A 22 -4.49 -11.43 3.42
C LYS A 22 -2.98 -11.25 3.38
N ILE A 23 -2.48 -10.05 3.04
CA ILE A 23 -1.06 -9.71 3.16
C ILE A 23 -0.62 -9.82 4.62
N GLY A 24 -1.42 -9.29 5.56
CA GLY A 24 -1.15 -9.40 7.00
C GLY A 24 -1.10 -10.86 7.45
N THR A 25 -2.14 -11.64 7.18
CA THR A 25 -2.20 -13.06 7.53
C THR A 25 -1.04 -13.86 6.94
N LEU A 26 -0.68 -13.63 5.67
CA LEU A 26 0.47 -14.30 5.05
C LEU A 26 1.80 -13.91 5.72
N THR A 27 1.93 -12.66 6.15
CA THR A 27 3.13 -12.19 6.84
C THR A 27 3.24 -12.86 8.21
N ASP A 28 2.15 -12.93 8.97
CA ASP A 28 2.10 -13.60 10.28
C ASP A 28 2.39 -15.10 10.15
N GLU A 29 1.84 -15.77 9.14
CA GLU A 29 2.09 -17.20 8.88
C GLU A 29 3.53 -17.48 8.45
N ILE A 30 4.14 -16.60 7.66
CA ILE A 30 5.55 -16.70 7.28
C ILE A 30 6.44 -16.48 8.51
N GLU A 31 6.16 -15.46 9.31
CA GLU A 31 6.89 -15.17 10.55
C GLU A 31 6.83 -16.37 11.50
N PHE A 32 5.66 -16.99 11.65
CA PHE A 32 5.52 -18.21 12.44
C PHE A 32 6.43 -19.35 11.94
N LEU A 33 6.51 -19.58 10.63
CA LEU A 33 7.37 -20.60 10.04
C LEU A 33 8.86 -20.27 10.19
N GLU A 34 9.24 -19.00 10.07
CA GLU A 34 10.62 -18.55 10.31
C GLU A 34 11.03 -18.78 11.77
N LEU A 35 10.20 -18.35 12.73
CA LEU A 35 10.43 -18.55 14.16
C LEU A 35 10.48 -20.04 14.54
N LYS A 36 9.68 -20.88 13.87
CA LYS A 36 9.76 -22.33 14.03
C LYS A 36 11.08 -22.87 13.49
N GLY A 37 11.51 -22.41 12.32
CA GLY A 37 12.78 -22.79 11.68
C GLY A 37 14.04 -22.38 12.47
N GLU A 38 13.95 -21.35 13.30
CA GLU A 38 15.02 -20.97 14.24
C GLU A 38 15.15 -21.96 15.41
N ARG A 39 14.06 -22.60 15.81
CA ARG A 39 14.03 -23.52 16.96
C ARG A 39 14.25 -24.96 16.55
N GLU A 40 13.71 -25.35 15.41
CA GLU A 40 13.66 -26.73 14.93
C GLU A 40 13.90 -26.78 13.41
N VAL A 41 14.38 -27.91 12.92
CA VAL A 41 14.50 -28.12 11.47
C VAL A 41 13.11 -28.29 10.88
N LEU A 42 12.74 -27.38 9.96
CA LEU A 42 11.49 -27.48 9.22
C LEU A 42 11.46 -28.73 8.34
N SER A 43 10.29 -29.37 8.28
CA SER A 43 10.05 -30.46 7.34
C SER A 43 10.07 -29.95 5.88
N GLU A 44 10.27 -30.85 4.93
CA GLU A 44 10.25 -30.51 3.50
C GLU A 44 8.89 -29.91 3.07
N VAL A 45 7.79 -30.36 3.69
CA VAL A 45 6.45 -29.83 3.45
C VAL A 45 6.34 -28.38 3.93
N GLU A 46 6.85 -28.07 5.12
CA GLU A 46 6.82 -26.70 5.66
C GLU A 46 7.73 -25.75 4.89
N LEU A 47 8.86 -26.24 4.38
CA LEU A 47 9.74 -25.46 3.49
C LEU A 47 9.03 -25.11 2.18
N LEU A 48 8.29 -26.05 1.61
CA LEU A 48 7.50 -25.82 0.40
C LEU A 48 6.36 -24.82 0.68
N GLU A 49 5.61 -25.03 1.76
CA GLU A 49 4.54 -24.13 2.19
C GLU A 49 5.05 -22.70 2.40
N ARG A 50 6.19 -22.54 3.09
CA ARG A 50 6.85 -21.25 3.27
C ARG A 50 7.14 -20.58 1.93
N LYS A 51 7.72 -21.32 0.97
CA LYS A 51 8.03 -20.80 -0.36
C LYS A 51 6.77 -20.36 -1.11
N GLU A 52 5.69 -21.13 -1.04
CA GLU A 52 4.41 -20.80 -1.66
C GLU A 52 3.80 -19.53 -1.05
N LYS A 53 3.83 -19.40 0.27
CA LYS A 53 3.35 -18.21 0.98
C LYS A 53 4.14 -16.96 0.60
N PHE A 54 5.47 -17.03 0.51
CA PHE A 54 6.29 -15.93 0.02
C PHE A 54 5.94 -15.52 -1.42
N ASN A 55 5.75 -16.49 -2.32
CA ASN A 55 5.34 -16.20 -3.69
C ASN A 55 3.98 -15.50 -3.74
N LEU A 56 3.00 -15.99 -2.98
CA LEU A 56 1.68 -15.37 -2.91
C LEU A 56 1.75 -13.96 -2.33
N LEU A 57 2.49 -13.75 -1.24
CA LEU A 57 2.72 -12.44 -0.64
C LEU A 57 3.32 -11.46 -1.66
N TRP A 58 4.36 -11.88 -2.38
CA TRP A 58 4.98 -11.08 -3.43
C TRP A 58 3.96 -10.69 -4.52
N HIS A 59 3.17 -11.64 -5.00
CA HIS A 59 2.13 -11.36 -6.00
C HIS A 59 1.10 -10.34 -5.51
N LEU A 60 0.64 -10.46 -4.26
CA LEU A 60 -0.33 -9.52 -3.68
C LEU A 60 0.27 -8.12 -3.51
N LEU A 61 1.50 -8.00 -3.02
CA LEU A 61 2.20 -6.72 -2.91
C LEU A 61 2.36 -6.04 -4.27
N LYS A 62 2.81 -6.77 -5.29
CA LYS A 62 2.93 -6.24 -6.66
C LYS A 62 1.58 -5.81 -7.25
N SER A 63 0.51 -6.55 -6.95
CA SER A 63 -0.85 -6.18 -7.38
C SER A 63 -1.31 -4.88 -6.70
N LYS A 64 -1.09 -4.77 -5.39
CA LYS A 64 -1.41 -3.57 -4.59
C LYS A 64 -0.65 -2.34 -5.10
N ASP A 65 0.65 -2.46 -5.36
CA ASP A 65 1.46 -1.36 -5.92
C ASP A 65 0.89 -0.86 -7.26
N ARG A 66 0.54 -1.78 -8.15
CA ARG A 66 -0.05 -1.43 -9.46
C ARG A 66 -1.38 -0.73 -9.29
N LEU A 67 -2.20 -1.18 -8.36
CA LEU A 67 -3.49 -0.55 -8.06
C LEU A 67 -3.31 0.87 -7.52
N GLU A 68 -2.40 1.08 -6.57
CA GLU A 68 -2.11 2.41 -6.02
C GLU A 68 -1.54 3.36 -7.09
N PHE A 69 -0.68 2.84 -7.97
CA PHE A 69 -0.21 3.60 -9.12
C PHE A 69 -1.36 4.02 -10.05
N GLN A 70 -2.28 3.11 -10.39
CA GLN A 70 -3.45 3.43 -11.20
C GLN A 70 -4.37 4.45 -10.52
N LYS A 71 -4.63 4.30 -9.21
CA LYS A 71 -5.42 5.26 -8.42
C LYS A 71 -4.79 6.64 -8.43
N SER A 72 -3.47 6.73 -8.21
CA SER A 72 -2.72 7.99 -8.25
C SER A 72 -2.83 8.66 -9.62
N ARG A 73 -2.64 7.90 -10.71
CA ARG A 73 -2.75 8.42 -12.09
C ARG A 73 -4.17 8.87 -12.43
N SER A 74 -5.18 8.09 -12.03
CA SER A 74 -6.59 8.46 -12.21
C SER A 74 -6.94 9.74 -11.45
N ARG A 75 -6.42 9.86 -10.23
CA ARG A 75 -6.57 11.05 -9.40
C ARG A 75 -5.91 12.28 -10.03
N TRP A 76 -4.67 12.13 -10.52
CA TRP A 76 -3.96 13.18 -11.24
C TRP A 76 -4.73 13.62 -12.49
N LEU A 77 -5.22 12.67 -13.30
CA LEU A 77 -5.99 13.00 -14.51
C LEU A 77 -7.30 13.75 -14.18
N ARG A 78 -7.98 13.36 -13.10
CA ARG A 78 -9.22 13.99 -12.66
C ARG A 78 -9.00 15.39 -12.11
N GLU A 79 -7.93 15.59 -11.35
CA GLU A 79 -7.72 16.81 -10.59
C GLU A 79 -6.76 17.80 -11.29
N GLY A 80 -6.02 17.36 -12.31
CA GLY A 80 -5.11 18.20 -13.11
C GLY A 80 -4.08 18.96 -12.27
N ASP A 81 -3.72 20.17 -12.71
CA ASP A 81 -2.86 21.10 -11.95
C ASP A 81 -3.56 21.68 -10.70
N ALA A 82 -4.89 21.53 -10.58
CA ALA A 82 -5.66 22.01 -9.43
C ALA A 82 -5.50 21.11 -8.19
N ASN A 83 -4.87 19.94 -8.34
CA ASN A 83 -4.44 19.13 -7.22
C ASN A 83 -2.96 18.81 -7.33
N SER A 84 -2.20 19.54 -6.55
CA SER A 84 -1.50 18.77 -5.54
C SER A 84 -1.36 19.60 -4.29
N GLY A 85 -1.89 19.06 -3.18
CA GLY A 85 -1.42 19.47 -1.86
C GLY A 85 0.11 19.48 -1.80
N PHE A 86 0.78 18.63 -2.58
CA PHE A 86 2.22 18.67 -2.84
C PHE A 86 2.70 19.93 -3.56
N PHE A 87 2.16 20.34 -4.72
CA PHE A 87 2.51 21.60 -5.39
C PHE A 87 2.29 22.79 -4.47
N HIS A 88 1.13 22.86 -3.80
CA HIS A 88 0.88 23.93 -2.84
C HIS A 88 1.80 23.86 -1.61
N ALA A 89 2.20 22.68 -1.15
CA ALA A 89 3.20 22.52 -0.08
C ALA A 89 4.60 22.94 -0.53
N CYS A 90 5.02 22.58 -1.75
CA CYS A 90 6.27 23.01 -2.35
C CYS A 90 6.30 24.54 -2.54
N VAL A 91 5.22 25.14 -3.04
CA VAL A 91 5.08 26.60 -3.18
C VAL A 91 5.13 27.27 -1.80
N LYS A 92 4.42 26.75 -0.80
CA LYS A 92 4.48 27.27 0.59
C LYS A 92 5.88 27.15 1.18
N SER A 93 6.58 26.05 0.92
CA SER A 93 7.96 25.87 1.36
C SER A 93 8.90 26.88 0.72
N ARG A 94 8.83 27.04 -0.60
CA ARG A 94 9.60 28.05 -1.35
C ARG A 94 9.31 29.47 -0.86
N ARG A 95 8.04 29.80 -0.58
CA ARG A 95 7.65 31.10 0.00
C ARG A 95 8.30 31.35 1.36
N ARG A 96 8.32 30.36 2.26
CA ARG A 96 8.98 30.51 3.58
C ARG A 96 10.48 30.74 3.44
N SER A 97 11.16 29.97 2.58
CA SER A 97 12.60 30.15 2.34
C SER A 97 12.92 31.52 1.76
N ASN A 98 12.15 31.99 0.77
CA ASN A 98 12.38 33.29 0.15
C ASN A 98 12.06 34.47 1.09
N PHE A 99 11.07 34.33 1.97
CA PHE A 99 10.76 35.34 2.98
C PHE A 99 11.91 35.53 3.98
N LEU A 100 12.57 34.44 4.39
CA LEU A 100 13.76 34.51 5.25
C LEU A 100 14.96 35.16 4.56
N VAL A 101 15.10 34.97 3.24
CA VAL A 101 16.18 35.62 2.44
C VAL A 101 15.91 37.12 2.27
N ALA A 102 14.64 37.54 2.15
CA ALA A 102 14.27 38.95 1.98
C ALA A 102 14.30 39.79 3.27
N LEU A 103 14.48 39.16 4.44
CA LEU A 103 14.60 39.83 5.74
C LEU A 103 16.06 40.01 6.21
N LYS A 104 17.02 39.76 5.32
CA LYS A 104 18.44 40.12 5.47
C LYS A 104 18.77 41.29 4.56
#